data_AF-A0A835AHG2-F1
#
_entry.id   AF-A0A835AHG2-F1
#
_cell.length_a   1.000
_cell.length_b   1.000
_cell.length_c   1.000
_cell.angle_alpha   90.00
_cell.angle_beta   90.00
_cell.angle_gamma   90.00
#
_symmetry.space_group_name_H-M   'P 1'
#
loop_
_entity.id
_entity.type
_entity.pdbx_description
1 polymer ?
#
loop_
_entity_poly.entity_id
_entity_poly.type
_entity_poly.pdbx_seq_one_letter_code
_entity_poly.pdbx_strand_id
1 'polypeptide(L)'
;MYPSQQRPSHRQPPQQQGRDNLTIEASFWYAPPPLPSNLFVHCPGVPFPCRTIIVSTAGDLLLFRVPVALEPPPKFLDFEYDDYDYVIYRAGRSPSLTPLPNPKPFFRSGILLYDLFPEDQERPPMLRHMRLPLPKDLGKSVTELGSPMSSRGIASVVKDGKPCLKLAGPQIVEQRLPDDDIETNMPCYRVDNWAITTWSNTMVHSDYSDDNWREDFTVWAPDIIISDTVRSKLLASGLLHRKPSEDGEETVVLALQNLVVSEPTQSLIGEEEVVYLMARPKYFHPKGWALAIDIKNHTLLDVAEFGTAKAGMFPDVTYRSSAISKYI
;
A
#
# COMPACT_ATOMS: atom_id res chain seq x y z
N MET A 1 8.10 10.37 25.48
CA MET A 1 9.26 9.54 25.87
C MET A 1 9.45 8.55 24.74
N TYR A 2 10.43 8.79 23.85
CA TYR A 2 10.66 7.95 22.68
C TYR A 2 11.15 6.56 23.12
N PRO A 3 10.59 5.45 22.59
CA PRO A 3 11.16 4.13 22.85
C PRO A 3 12.59 4.09 22.29
N SER A 4 13.48 3.48 23.08
CA SER A 4 14.90 3.32 22.80
C SER A 4 15.16 2.78 21.38
N GLN A 5 15.84 3.59 20.57
CA GLN A 5 16.32 3.28 19.24
C GLN A 5 17.41 2.20 19.33
N GLN A 6 17.10 0.95 18.97
CA GLN A 6 18.16 -0.01 18.66
C GLN A 6 18.84 0.41 17.35
N ARG A 7 20.13 0.74 17.43
CA ARG A 7 20.95 1.14 16.26
C ARG A 7 20.94 0.02 15.21
N PRO A 8 20.86 0.35 13.90
CA PRO A 8 21.10 -0.64 12.85
C PRO A 8 22.51 -1.23 12.99
N SER A 9 22.63 -2.53 12.76
CA SER A 9 23.91 -3.26 12.77
C SER A 9 24.93 -2.57 11.84
N HIS A 10 26.20 -2.53 12.25
CA HIS A 10 27.37 -1.95 11.54
C HIS A 10 27.70 -2.61 10.17
N ARG A 11 26.74 -2.75 9.26
CA ARG A 11 26.98 -3.06 7.86
C ARG A 11 26.70 -1.82 7.04
N GLN A 12 27.63 -1.48 6.14
CA GLN A 12 27.40 -0.39 5.19
C GLN A 12 26.13 -0.69 4.38
N PRO A 13 25.24 0.28 4.19
CA PRO A 13 24.05 0.10 3.36
C PRO A 13 24.48 -0.21 1.92
N PRO A 14 23.72 -1.01 1.16
CA PRO A 14 23.96 -1.18 -0.27
C PRO A 14 23.89 0.18 -0.98
N GLN A 15 24.83 0.39 -1.89
CA GLN A 15 24.95 1.60 -2.70
C GLN A 15 24.94 1.21 -4.18
N GLN A 16 24.32 2.03 -5.01
CA GLN A 16 24.38 1.93 -6.47
C GLN A 16 24.42 3.30 -7.12
N GLN A 17 24.89 3.35 -8.36
CA GLN A 17 24.78 4.54 -9.21
C GLN A 17 23.49 4.48 -10.02
N GLY A 18 22.67 5.52 -9.89
CA GLY A 18 21.54 5.81 -10.78
C GLY A 18 21.99 6.57 -12.02
N ARG A 19 21.03 7.15 -12.75
CA ARG A 19 21.33 8.10 -13.83
C ARG A 19 22.13 9.30 -13.30
N ASP A 20 22.89 9.92 -14.20
CA ASP A 20 23.68 11.13 -13.94
C ASP A 20 24.71 11.00 -12.79
N ASN A 21 25.22 9.78 -12.56
CA ASN A 21 26.15 9.43 -11.48
C ASN A 21 25.60 9.72 -10.07
N LEU A 22 24.28 9.82 -9.91
CA LEU A 22 23.66 9.98 -8.61
C LEU A 22 23.87 8.71 -7.78
N THR A 23 24.40 8.85 -6.58
CA THR A 23 24.52 7.73 -5.65
C THR A 23 23.18 7.49 -4.98
N ILE A 24 22.73 6.24 -4.97
CA ILE A 24 21.52 5.78 -4.29
C ILE A 24 21.95 4.82 -3.21
N GLU A 25 21.63 5.16 -1.96
CA GLU A 25 21.83 4.29 -0.80
C GLU A 25 20.47 3.90 -0.23
N ALA A 26 20.35 2.67 0.25
CA ALA A 26 19.12 2.22 0.89
C ALA A 26 19.41 1.44 2.17
N SER A 27 18.60 1.67 3.20
CA SER A 27 18.62 0.89 4.44
C SER A 27 17.21 0.46 4.81
N PHE A 28 17.10 -0.73 5.38
CA PHE A 28 15.82 -1.33 5.71
C PHE A 28 15.71 -1.51 7.22
N TRP A 29 14.57 -1.11 7.78
CA TRP A 29 14.23 -1.31 9.18
C TRP A 29 12.97 -2.17 9.30
N TYR A 30 13.12 -3.30 9.96
CA TYR A 30 12.05 -4.26 10.17
C TYR A 30 11.15 -3.86 11.35
N ALA A 31 9.85 -4.03 11.17
CA ALA A 31 8.85 -4.02 12.24
C ALA A 31 7.84 -5.16 12.02
N PRO A 32 7.32 -5.78 13.10
CA PRO A 32 6.31 -6.82 13.01
C PRO A 32 4.95 -6.25 12.57
N PRO A 33 4.18 -6.95 11.72
CA PRO A 33 2.84 -6.50 11.34
C PRO A 33 1.91 -6.27 12.56
N PRO A 34 0.98 -5.29 12.50
CA PRO A 34 0.73 -4.37 11.38
C PRO A 34 1.64 -3.13 11.36
N LEU A 35 2.67 -3.03 12.21
CA LEU A 35 3.63 -1.92 12.12
C LEU A 35 4.38 -2.02 10.79
N PRO A 36 4.59 -0.90 10.08
CA PRO A 36 5.27 -0.89 8.81
C PRO A 36 6.75 -1.20 9.01
N SER A 37 7.30 -2.07 8.18
CA SER A 37 8.74 -2.04 7.93
C SER A 37 9.06 -0.83 7.03
N ASN A 38 10.18 -0.15 7.27
CA ASN A 38 10.53 1.09 6.59
C ASN A 38 11.77 0.90 5.72
N LEU A 39 11.70 1.32 4.45
CA LEU A 39 12.84 1.46 3.56
C LEU A 39 13.24 2.95 3.53
N PHE A 40 14.45 3.25 4.01
CA PHE A 40 15.03 4.59 3.92
C PHE A 40 15.92 4.66 2.69
N VAL A 41 15.68 5.62 1.82
CA VAL A 41 16.47 5.86 0.61
C VAL A 41 17.16 7.20 0.73
N HIS A 42 18.48 7.22 0.52
CA HIS A 42 19.29 8.42 0.52
C HIS A 42 19.96 8.59 -0.84
N CYS A 43 19.69 9.74 -1.47
CA CYS A 43 20.28 10.08 -2.76
C CYS A 43 20.98 11.44 -2.67
N PRO A 44 22.24 11.49 -2.21
CA PRO A 44 23.00 12.73 -2.15
C PRO A 44 23.21 13.26 -3.57
N GLY A 45 22.81 14.50 -3.83
CA GLY A 45 22.98 15.17 -5.13
C GLY A 45 21.69 15.49 -5.88
N VAL A 46 20.51 15.09 -5.38
CA VAL A 46 19.22 15.47 -5.97
C VAL A 46 18.79 16.85 -5.42
N PRO A 47 18.79 17.94 -6.22
CA PRO A 47 18.44 19.30 -5.76
C PRO A 47 16.97 19.45 -5.36
N PHE A 48 16.07 18.70 -6.00
CA PHE A 48 14.63 18.73 -5.73
C PHE A 48 14.14 17.29 -5.46
N PRO A 49 14.37 16.75 -4.24
CA PRO A 49 13.96 15.40 -3.95
C PRO A 49 12.43 15.30 -3.98
N CYS A 50 11.90 14.69 -5.04
CA CYS A 50 10.51 14.24 -5.11
C CYS A 50 10.31 12.93 -4.34
N ARG A 51 9.07 12.45 -4.30
CA ARG A 51 8.67 11.33 -3.45
C ARG A 51 9.28 10.01 -3.94
N THR A 52 9.94 9.30 -3.04
CA THR A 52 10.29 7.89 -3.23
C THR A 52 9.09 7.03 -2.85
N ILE A 53 8.67 6.11 -3.73
CA ILE A 53 7.50 5.26 -3.51
C ILE A 53 7.88 3.81 -3.75
N ILE A 54 7.45 2.92 -2.85
CA ILE A 54 7.47 1.47 -3.09
C ILE A 54 6.35 1.17 -4.08
N VAL A 55 6.73 0.76 -5.28
CA VAL A 55 5.83 0.44 -6.38
C VAL A 55 5.25 -0.95 -6.20
N SER A 56 6.08 -1.93 -5.82
CA SER A 56 5.67 -3.33 -5.67
C SER A 56 6.63 -4.11 -4.76
N THR A 57 6.16 -5.24 -4.26
CA THR A 57 6.92 -6.16 -3.39
C THR A 57 6.72 -7.60 -3.88
N ALA A 58 7.76 -8.43 -3.82
CA ALA A 58 7.69 -9.84 -4.17
C ALA A 58 8.81 -10.62 -3.50
N GLY A 59 8.49 -11.56 -2.60
CA GLY A 59 9.50 -12.36 -1.90
C GLY A 59 10.50 -11.50 -1.12
N ASP A 60 11.79 -11.63 -1.48
CA ASP A 60 12.91 -10.84 -0.96
C ASP A 60 13.09 -9.48 -1.65
N LEU A 61 12.22 -9.10 -2.58
CA LEU A 61 12.37 -7.92 -3.44
C LEU A 61 11.40 -6.79 -3.09
N LEU A 62 11.90 -5.56 -3.13
CA LEU A 62 11.12 -4.32 -3.14
C LEU A 62 11.48 -3.53 -4.39
N LEU A 63 10.51 -3.23 -5.24
CA LEU A 63 10.66 -2.27 -6.32
C LEU A 63 10.25 -0.89 -5.81
N PHE A 64 11.15 0.07 -5.86
CA PHE A 64 10.86 1.45 -5.53
C PHE A 64 11.38 2.38 -6.63
N ARG A 65 10.78 3.57 -6.71
CA ARG A 65 11.21 4.60 -7.65
C ARG A 65 11.84 5.76 -6.91
N VAL A 66 12.93 6.28 -7.44
CA VAL A 66 13.73 7.37 -6.88
C VAL A 66 13.68 8.54 -7.87
N PRO A 67 13.43 9.77 -7.41
CA PRO A 67 13.43 10.92 -8.31
C PRO A 67 14.83 11.18 -8.87
N VAL A 68 14.89 11.44 -10.17
CA VAL A 68 16.08 11.96 -10.86
C VAL A 68 15.78 13.42 -11.14
N ALA A 69 16.46 14.33 -10.48
CA ALA A 69 16.24 15.75 -10.75
C ALA A 69 16.82 16.11 -12.12
N LEU A 70 15.96 16.55 -13.04
CA LEU A 70 16.37 17.32 -14.20
C LEU A 70 16.18 18.81 -13.87
N GLU A 71 17.19 19.62 -14.18
CA GLU A 71 17.00 21.07 -14.25
C GLU A 71 16.36 21.44 -15.60
N PRO A 72 15.38 22.37 -15.63
CA PRO A 72 14.80 23.10 -14.50
C PRO A 72 13.76 22.27 -13.70
N PRO A 73 13.46 22.65 -12.43
CA PRO A 73 12.48 21.94 -11.61
C PRO A 73 11.13 21.81 -12.32
N PRO A 74 10.50 20.62 -12.32
CA PRO A 74 9.18 20.44 -12.91
C PRO A 74 8.16 21.36 -12.24
N LYS A 75 7.22 21.91 -13.00
CA LYS A 75 6.06 22.59 -12.39
C LYS A 75 5.28 21.54 -11.58
N PHE A 76 4.62 21.95 -10.49
CA PHE A 76 3.92 21.04 -9.56
C PHE A 76 2.91 20.07 -10.21
N LEU A 77 2.41 20.43 -11.40
CA LEU A 77 1.47 19.66 -12.21
C LEU A 77 2.13 18.85 -13.34
N ASP A 78 3.40 19.13 -13.65
CA ASP A 78 4.19 18.53 -14.75
C ASP A 78 5.15 17.44 -14.23
N PHE A 79 4.86 16.80 -13.10
CA PHE A 79 5.48 15.51 -12.77
C PHE A 79 4.97 14.45 -13.77
N GLU A 80 5.37 14.58 -15.03
CA GLU A 80 5.35 13.45 -15.95
C GLU A 80 6.10 12.32 -15.24
N TYR A 81 5.50 11.12 -15.26
CA TYR A 81 5.90 9.94 -14.50
C TYR A 81 7.25 9.34 -14.94
N ASP A 82 8.04 10.14 -15.66
CA ASP A 82 9.13 9.79 -16.55
C ASP A 82 10.53 10.10 -15.95
N ASP A 83 10.59 10.90 -14.89
CA ASP A 83 11.84 11.35 -14.24
C ASP A 83 12.18 10.55 -12.97
N TYR A 84 11.97 9.24 -13.04
CA TYR A 84 12.31 8.34 -11.94
C TYR A 84 13.27 7.24 -12.37
N ASP A 85 14.21 6.92 -11.50
CA ASP A 85 14.97 5.68 -11.56
C ASP A 85 14.22 4.61 -10.79
N TYR A 86 14.07 3.45 -11.43
CA TYR A 86 13.46 2.29 -10.82
C TYR A 86 14.57 1.41 -10.26
N VAL A 87 14.48 1.08 -8.97
CA VAL A 87 15.52 0.32 -8.29
C VAL A 87 14.87 -0.83 -7.55
N ILE A 88 15.45 -2.03 -7.71
CA ILE A 88 15.12 -3.19 -6.90
C ILE A 88 16.03 -3.22 -5.69
N TYR A 89 15.45 -3.21 -4.50
CA TYR A 89 16.12 -3.64 -3.27
C TYR A 89 15.88 -5.13 -3.06
N ARG A 90 16.96 -5.91 -2.94
CA ARG A 90 16.91 -7.32 -2.56
C ARG A 90 17.36 -7.45 -1.11
N ALA A 91 16.48 -7.97 -0.25
CA ALA A 91 16.81 -8.33 1.13
C ALA A 91 17.55 -9.66 1.20
N GLY A 92 18.20 -9.90 2.34
CA GLY A 92 18.94 -11.11 2.60
C GLY A 92 20.14 -10.87 3.49
N ARG A 93 20.97 -11.90 3.62
CA ARG A 93 22.26 -11.81 4.33
C ARG A 93 23.19 -10.77 3.74
N SER A 94 23.06 -10.46 2.46
CA SER A 94 23.83 -9.43 1.76
C SER A 94 22.86 -8.62 0.89
N PRO A 95 22.25 -7.55 1.44
CA PRO A 95 21.29 -6.78 0.68
C PRO A 95 21.96 -6.08 -0.50
N SER A 96 21.22 -5.90 -1.60
CA SER A 96 21.74 -5.28 -2.81
C SER A 96 20.71 -4.37 -3.47
N LEU A 97 21.19 -3.37 -4.18
CA LEU A 97 20.40 -2.53 -5.06
C LEU A 97 20.69 -2.90 -6.52
N THR A 98 19.67 -2.88 -7.36
CA THR A 98 19.81 -3.10 -8.81
C THR A 98 18.95 -2.09 -9.56
N PRO A 99 19.55 -1.17 -10.35
CA PRO A 99 18.78 -0.25 -11.18
C PRO A 99 18.10 -1.02 -12.31
N LEU A 100 16.89 -0.58 -12.68
CA LEU A 100 16.14 -1.08 -13.81
C LEU A 100 16.11 -0.02 -14.93
N PRO A 101 16.05 -0.45 -16.20
CA PRO A 101 15.75 0.45 -17.30
C PRO A 101 14.43 1.18 -17.06
N ASN A 102 14.39 2.48 -17.33
CA ASN A 102 13.17 3.27 -17.18
C ASN A 102 12.10 2.76 -18.18
N PRO A 103 10.93 2.28 -17.72
CA PRO A 103 9.89 1.76 -18.58
C PRO A 103 9.13 2.91 -19.25
N LYS A 104 9.73 3.52 -20.28
CA LYS A 104 9.03 4.49 -21.14
C LYS A 104 8.38 3.80 -22.34
N PRO A 105 7.16 4.21 -22.76
CA PRO A 105 6.21 5.08 -22.07
C PRO A 105 5.26 4.30 -21.13
N PHE A 106 4.84 4.93 -20.04
CA PHE A 106 3.99 4.32 -19.01
C PHE A 106 2.65 3.78 -19.53
N PHE A 107 2.33 2.52 -19.19
CA PHE A 107 1.01 1.93 -19.34
C PHE A 107 0.18 2.17 -18.06
N ARG A 108 -0.91 2.94 -18.16
CA ARG A 108 -1.83 3.24 -17.04
C ARG A 108 -2.72 2.05 -16.60
N SER A 109 -2.52 0.85 -17.15
CA SER A 109 -3.46 -0.26 -17.00
C SER A 109 -2.80 -1.65 -17.04
N GLY A 110 -2.15 -2.03 -15.94
CA GLY A 110 -1.70 -3.42 -15.77
C GLY A 110 -0.95 -3.68 -14.47
N ILE A 111 -0.90 -4.94 -14.04
CA ILE A 111 0.13 -5.43 -13.14
C ILE A 111 1.23 -6.02 -14.01
N LEU A 112 2.47 -5.60 -13.78
CA LEU A 112 3.65 -6.31 -14.26
C LEU A 112 3.87 -7.50 -13.33
N LEU A 113 3.43 -8.69 -13.75
CA LEU A 113 3.92 -9.91 -13.11
C LEU A 113 5.27 -10.22 -13.77
N TYR A 114 6.32 -10.18 -12.94
CA TYR A 114 7.50 -10.98 -13.20
C TYR A 114 7.01 -12.44 -13.19
N ASP A 115 7.39 -13.28 -14.17
CA ASP A 115 7.08 -14.71 -14.17
C ASP A 115 7.71 -15.34 -12.91
N LEU A 116 7.00 -15.23 -11.77
CA LEU A 116 7.33 -15.88 -10.50
C LEU A 116 6.96 -17.37 -10.55
N PHE A 117 6.32 -17.81 -11.64
CA PHE A 117 5.88 -19.18 -11.87
C PHE A 117 6.49 -19.71 -13.17
N PRO A 118 7.77 -20.11 -13.17
CA PRO A 118 8.31 -20.89 -14.27
C PRO A 118 7.56 -22.23 -14.31
N GLU A 119 6.71 -22.42 -15.33
CA GLU A 119 6.21 -23.76 -15.69
C GLU A 119 7.36 -24.68 -16.14
N ASP A 120 8.47 -24.08 -16.57
CA ASP A 120 9.67 -24.76 -17.07
C ASP A 120 10.91 -24.09 -16.46
N GLN A 121 11.73 -24.83 -15.72
CA GLN A 121 12.99 -24.32 -15.13
C GLN A 121 14.02 -23.88 -16.18
N GLU A 122 13.81 -24.21 -17.45
CA GLU A 122 14.72 -23.89 -18.56
C GLU A 122 14.45 -22.54 -19.24
N ARG A 123 13.29 -21.91 -19.02
CA ARG A 123 13.00 -20.61 -19.63
C ARG A 123 13.46 -19.44 -18.75
N PRO A 124 14.14 -18.44 -19.33
CA PRO A 124 14.48 -17.23 -18.59
C PRO A 124 13.18 -16.50 -18.18
N PRO A 125 13.14 -15.92 -16.97
CA PRO A 125 11.96 -15.20 -16.49
C PRO A 125 11.63 -14.04 -17.43
N MET A 126 10.39 -14.01 -17.93
CA MET A 126 9.91 -12.97 -18.84
C MET A 126 8.93 -12.04 -18.14
N LEU A 127 9.10 -10.74 -18.36
CA LEU A 127 8.16 -9.72 -17.89
C LEU A 127 6.92 -9.75 -18.79
N ARG A 128 5.75 -10.09 -18.25
CA ARG A 128 4.49 -10.09 -19.02
C ARG A 128 3.59 -8.96 -18.55
N HIS A 129 3.12 -8.15 -19.49
CA HIS A 129 2.06 -7.19 -19.23
C HIS A 129 0.72 -7.91 -19.28
N MET A 130 0.07 -8.12 -18.13
CA MET A 130 -1.23 -8.77 -18.06
C MET A 130 -2.35 -7.76 -17.82
N ARG A 131 -3.35 -7.75 -18.71
CA ARG A 131 -4.66 -7.18 -18.39
C ARG A 131 -5.32 -8.12 -17.41
N LEU A 132 -5.47 -7.72 -16.16
CA LEU A 132 -6.16 -8.53 -15.17
C LEU A 132 -7.64 -8.52 -15.51
N PRO A 133 -8.26 -9.67 -15.81
CA PRO A 133 -9.70 -9.75 -15.70
C PRO A 133 -10.04 -9.46 -14.23
N LEU A 134 -11.02 -8.61 -13.97
CA LEU A 134 -11.45 -8.25 -12.62
C LEU A 134 -12.78 -8.94 -12.35
N PRO A 135 -13.13 -9.24 -11.09
CA PRO A 135 -14.47 -9.77 -10.78
C PRO A 135 -15.56 -8.85 -11.35
N LYS A 136 -16.56 -9.44 -12.03
CA LYS A 136 -17.71 -8.69 -12.60
C LYS A 136 -18.48 -7.92 -11.53
N ASP A 137 -18.52 -8.46 -10.31
CA ASP A 137 -19.31 -7.95 -9.19
C ASP A 137 -18.66 -6.81 -8.40
N LEU A 138 -17.48 -6.32 -8.83
CA LEU A 138 -16.83 -5.14 -8.22
C LEU A 138 -17.64 -3.82 -8.38
N GLY A 139 -18.81 -3.88 -9.04
CA GLY A 139 -19.83 -2.83 -9.06
C GLY A 139 -19.38 -1.51 -9.70
N LYS A 140 -20.26 -0.50 -9.70
CA LYS A 140 -20.01 0.84 -10.28
C LYS A 140 -18.87 1.63 -9.61
N SER A 141 -18.21 1.08 -8.59
CA SER A 141 -16.95 1.62 -8.03
C SER A 141 -15.78 1.59 -9.06
N VAL A 142 -16.00 0.95 -10.20
CA VAL A 142 -15.18 0.91 -11.42
C VAL A 142 -14.96 2.28 -12.08
N THR A 143 -15.79 3.32 -11.88
CA THR A 143 -15.55 4.62 -12.55
C THR A 143 -14.32 5.37 -12.03
N GLU A 144 -13.74 4.96 -10.90
CA GLU A 144 -12.49 5.49 -10.36
C GLU A 144 -11.32 4.50 -10.47
N LEU A 145 -11.35 3.62 -11.45
CA LEU A 145 -10.23 2.73 -11.83
C LEU A 145 -8.92 3.48 -12.16
N GLY A 146 -8.99 4.79 -12.39
CA GLY A 146 -7.85 5.68 -12.60
C GLY A 146 -7.53 6.60 -11.41
N SER A 147 -8.26 6.50 -10.29
CA SER A 147 -7.96 7.28 -9.08
C SER A 147 -6.82 6.60 -8.33
N PRO A 148 -5.67 7.27 -8.13
CA PRO A 148 -4.55 6.73 -7.35
C PRO A 148 -4.92 6.45 -5.89
N MET A 149 -6.08 6.93 -5.42
CA MET A 149 -6.50 6.89 -4.02
C MET A 149 -7.28 5.61 -3.63
N SER A 150 -7.85 4.88 -4.59
CA SER A 150 -8.62 3.64 -4.36
C SER A 150 -7.88 2.40 -4.88
N SER A 151 -6.58 2.33 -4.62
CA SER A 151 -5.71 1.32 -5.22
C SER A 151 -5.92 -0.07 -4.60
N ARG A 152 -6.16 -1.05 -5.48
CA ARG A 152 -6.52 -2.44 -5.17
C ARG A 152 -5.41 -3.21 -4.47
N GLY A 153 -5.79 -4.19 -3.66
CA GLY A 153 -4.88 -5.18 -3.10
C GLY A 153 -4.82 -6.45 -3.91
N ILE A 154 -4.11 -6.47 -5.04
CA ILE A 154 -3.86 -7.72 -5.75
C ILE A 154 -2.53 -8.29 -5.31
N ALA A 155 -2.54 -9.54 -4.88
CA ALA A 155 -1.39 -10.30 -4.45
C ALA A 155 -1.32 -11.62 -5.20
N SER A 156 -0.10 -12.08 -5.49
CA SER A 156 0.14 -13.45 -5.88
C SER A 156 0.59 -14.24 -4.66
N VAL A 157 -0.08 -15.36 -4.40
CA VAL A 157 0.20 -16.24 -3.26
C VAL A 157 0.27 -17.69 -3.73
N VAL A 158 0.89 -18.54 -2.93
CA VAL A 158 0.84 -20.00 -3.12
C VAL A 158 -0.19 -20.55 -2.15
N LYS A 159 -1.24 -21.18 -2.68
CA LYS A 159 -2.31 -21.84 -1.90
C LYS A 159 -2.32 -23.31 -2.28
N ASP A 160 -2.20 -24.21 -1.29
CA ASP A 160 -2.14 -25.66 -1.49
C ASP A 160 -1.09 -26.10 -2.53
N GLY A 161 0.08 -25.44 -2.52
CA GLY A 161 1.16 -25.70 -3.47
C GLY A 161 0.91 -25.20 -4.90
N LYS A 162 -0.19 -24.47 -5.15
CA LYS A 162 -0.54 -23.93 -6.47
C LYS A 162 -0.53 -22.40 -6.48
N PRO A 163 -0.15 -21.78 -7.62
CA PRO A 163 -0.29 -20.34 -7.82
C PRO A 163 -1.73 -19.89 -7.67
N CYS A 164 -1.96 -18.82 -6.91
CA CYS A 164 -3.27 -18.23 -6.72
C CYS A 164 -3.13 -16.70 -6.70
N LEU A 165 -3.95 -16.01 -7.50
CA LEU A 165 -4.12 -14.58 -7.37
C LEU A 165 -5.19 -14.31 -6.32
N LYS A 166 -4.90 -13.40 -5.39
CA LYS A 166 -5.86 -12.85 -4.45
C LYS A 166 -6.09 -11.38 -4.75
N LEU A 167 -7.32 -10.95 -4.63
CA LEU A 167 -7.74 -9.56 -4.74
C LEU A 167 -8.51 -9.20 -3.47
N ALA A 168 -8.20 -8.04 -2.89
CA ALA A 168 -9.01 -7.40 -1.88
C ALA A 168 -9.51 -6.05 -2.40
N GLY A 169 -10.79 -5.78 -2.23
CA GLY A 169 -11.47 -4.59 -2.74
C GLY A 169 -12.34 -3.97 -1.65
N PRO A 170 -12.23 -2.65 -1.41
CA PRO A 170 -13.11 -1.97 -0.48
C PRO A 170 -14.37 -1.47 -1.21
N GLN A 171 -15.52 -1.62 -0.57
CA GLN A 171 -16.75 -0.93 -0.92
C GLN A 171 -17.01 0.13 0.14
N ILE A 172 -17.07 1.40 -0.25
CA ILE A 172 -17.26 2.53 0.67
C ILE A 172 -18.62 3.16 0.39
N VAL A 173 -19.38 3.41 1.47
CA VAL A 173 -20.64 4.15 1.45
C VAL A 173 -20.37 5.50 2.09
N GLU A 174 -20.39 6.55 1.28
CA GLU A 174 -20.05 7.89 1.72
C GLU A 174 -20.90 8.97 1.05
N GLN A 175 -20.95 10.13 1.71
CA GLN A 175 -21.61 11.31 1.19
C GLN A 175 -20.62 12.49 1.20
N ARG A 176 -20.49 13.17 0.06
CA ARG A 176 -19.79 14.46 -0.02
C ARG A 176 -20.56 15.51 0.78
N LEU A 177 -19.86 16.21 1.67
CA LEU A 177 -20.40 17.34 2.42
C LEU A 177 -20.22 18.64 1.60
N PRO A 178 -21.03 19.69 1.87
CA PRO A 178 -20.96 20.94 1.10
C PRO A 178 -19.66 21.72 1.37
N ASP A 179 -19.07 21.54 2.54
CA ASP A 179 -17.95 22.34 3.03
C ASP A 179 -16.58 21.67 2.77
N ASP A 180 -15.54 22.50 2.67
CA ASP A 180 -14.16 22.04 2.62
C ASP A 180 -13.60 21.97 4.05
N ASP A 181 -12.77 20.96 4.31
CA ASP A 181 -12.20 20.73 5.63
C ASP A 181 -11.18 21.82 5.98
N ILE A 182 -11.36 22.54 7.09
CA ILE A 182 -10.50 23.68 7.45
C ILE A 182 -9.01 23.31 7.64
N GLU A 183 -8.72 22.08 8.08
CA GLU A 183 -7.35 21.62 8.34
C GLU A 183 -6.63 21.24 7.04
N THR A 184 -7.35 20.65 6.08
CA THR A 184 -6.76 20.11 4.84
C THR A 184 -7.04 20.96 3.60
N ASN A 185 -8.02 21.87 3.66
CA ASN A 185 -8.57 22.67 2.57
C ASN A 185 -8.99 21.81 1.37
N MET A 186 -9.54 20.62 1.66
CA MET A 186 -10.00 19.63 0.68
C MET A 186 -11.47 19.28 0.93
N PRO A 187 -12.19 18.75 -0.09
CA PRO A 187 -13.59 18.40 0.08
C PRO A 187 -13.82 17.42 1.22
N CYS A 188 -14.80 17.72 2.07
CA CYS A 188 -15.21 16.82 3.14
C CYS A 188 -16.11 15.69 2.63
N TYR A 189 -15.92 14.51 3.22
CA TYR A 189 -16.81 13.37 3.03
C TYR A 189 -17.16 12.77 4.39
N ARG A 190 -18.42 12.38 4.53
CA ARG A 190 -18.89 11.56 5.65
C ARG A 190 -18.96 10.11 5.18
N VAL A 191 -18.16 9.25 5.80
CA VAL A 191 -18.25 7.80 5.57
C VAL A 191 -19.32 7.23 6.49
N ASP A 192 -20.36 6.68 5.89
CA ASP A 192 -21.48 6.08 6.61
C ASP A 192 -21.19 4.60 6.90
N ASN A 193 -20.54 3.90 5.97
CA ASN A 193 -20.14 2.50 6.15
C ASN A 193 -19.05 2.09 5.15
N TRP A 194 -18.43 0.93 5.37
CA TRP A 194 -17.59 0.27 4.38
C TRP A 194 -17.60 -1.26 4.56
N ALA A 195 -17.25 -1.98 3.50
CA ALA A 195 -17.04 -3.42 3.49
C ALA A 195 -15.75 -3.77 2.76
N ILE A 196 -15.15 -4.89 3.11
CA ILE A 196 -14.06 -5.50 2.35
C ILE A 196 -14.53 -6.84 1.83
N THR A 197 -14.28 -7.05 0.54
CA THR A 197 -14.47 -8.35 -0.10
C THR A 197 -13.13 -8.85 -0.63
N THR A 198 -12.89 -10.14 -0.50
CA THR A 198 -11.74 -10.83 -1.05
C THR A 198 -12.17 -11.83 -2.12
N TRP A 199 -11.37 -11.94 -3.18
CA TRP A 199 -11.56 -12.90 -4.25
C TRP A 199 -10.27 -13.68 -4.51
N SER A 200 -10.42 -14.93 -4.94
CA SER A 200 -9.32 -15.78 -5.39
C SER A 200 -9.49 -16.24 -6.83
N ASN A 201 -8.37 -16.39 -7.52
CA ASN A 201 -8.29 -16.98 -8.85
C ASN A 201 -7.13 -17.97 -8.89
N THR A 202 -7.45 -19.25 -9.01
CA THR A 202 -6.47 -20.36 -9.08
C THR A 202 -6.16 -20.79 -10.51
N MET A 203 -6.84 -20.20 -11.49
CA MET A 203 -6.74 -20.54 -12.91
C MET A 203 -5.87 -19.51 -13.65
N VAL A 204 -4.74 -19.16 -13.04
CA VAL A 204 -3.81 -18.11 -13.50
C VAL A 204 -3.26 -18.40 -14.91
N HIS A 205 -3.29 -19.66 -15.33
CA HIS A 205 -2.72 -20.16 -16.59
C HIS A 205 -3.78 -20.50 -17.66
N SER A 206 -5.07 -20.41 -17.36
CA SER A 206 -6.15 -20.68 -18.33
C SER A 206 -6.69 -19.38 -18.93
N ASP A 207 -7.44 -19.48 -20.04
CA ASP A 207 -8.08 -18.35 -20.73
C ASP A 207 -8.60 -17.32 -19.72
N TYR A 208 -8.08 -16.08 -19.85
CA TYR A 208 -8.23 -14.96 -18.93
C TYR A 208 -9.67 -14.43 -18.85
N SER A 209 -10.59 -15.29 -18.41
CA SER A 209 -11.98 -14.95 -18.15
C SER A 209 -12.10 -14.36 -16.74
N ASP A 210 -12.93 -13.33 -16.63
CA ASP A 210 -13.39 -12.78 -15.35
C ASP A 210 -14.24 -13.78 -14.56
N ASP A 211 -14.79 -14.80 -15.21
CA ASP A 211 -15.47 -15.94 -14.57
C ASP A 211 -14.55 -16.82 -13.70
N ASN A 212 -13.22 -16.64 -13.79
CA ASN A 212 -12.27 -17.41 -13.00
C ASN A 212 -12.09 -16.86 -11.57
N TRP A 213 -12.59 -15.66 -11.29
CA TRP A 213 -12.59 -15.12 -9.93
C TRP A 213 -13.73 -15.70 -9.10
N ARG A 214 -13.41 -16.11 -7.89
CA ARG A 214 -14.39 -16.56 -6.90
C ARG A 214 -14.31 -15.64 -5.70
N GLU A 215 -15.45 -15.15 -5.26
CA GLU A 215 -15.53 -14.47 -3.97
C GLU A 215 -15.21 -15.47 -2.86
N ASP A 216 -14.30 -15.09 -1.97
CA ASP A 216 -13.92 -15.90 -0.82
C ASP A 216 -14.71 -15.46 0.43
N PHE A 217 -14.64 -14.17 0.77
CA PHE A 217 -15.24 -13.60 1.99
C PHE A 217 -15.63 -12.14 1.77
N THR A 218 -16.68 -11.72 2.47
CA THR A 218 -17.10 -10.32 2.58
C THR A 218 -17.41 -10.00 4.03
N VAL A 219 -16.85 -8.90 4.57
CA VAL A 219 -17.17 -8.40 5.90
C VAL A 219 -17.52 -6.92 5.84
N TRP A 220 -18.62 -6.54 6.47
CA TRP A 220 -18.97 -5.14 6.70
C TRP A 220 -18.33 -4.64 8.00
N ALA A 221 -17.89 -3.39 8.02
CA ALA A 221 -17.24 -2.79 9.18
C ALA A 221 -18.01 -2.92 10.51
N PRO A 222 -19.35 -2.81 10.57
CA PRO A 222 -20.11 -2.99 11.81
C PRO A 222 -20.11 -4.44 12.32
N ASP A 223 -19.89 -5.41 11.43
CA ASP A 223 -19.86 -6.84 11.75
C ASP A 223 -18.47 -7.30 12.22
N ILE A 224 -17.47 -6.41 12.20
CA ILE A 224 -16.12 -6.71 12.67
C ILE A 224 -16.10 -6.80 14.19
N ILE A 225 -15.72 -7.97 14.68
CA ILE A 225 -15.55 -8.30 16.09
C ILE A 225 -14.25 -7.65 16.59
N ILE A 226 -14.35 -6.89 17.68
CA ILE A 226 -13.22 -6.21 18.31
C ILE A 226 -13.11 -6.67 19.76
N SER A 227 -12.04 -7.40 20.07
CA SER A 227 -11.72 -7.81 21.44
C SER A 227 -11.41 -6.61 22.34
N ASP A 228 -11.57 -6.75 23.66
CA ASP A 228 -11.31 -5.66 24.61
C ASP A 228 -9.87 -5.12 24.55
N THR A 229 -8.91 -6.01 24.26
CA THR A 229 -7.49 -5.64 24.12
C THR A 229 -7.29 -4.76 22.89
N VAL A 230 -7.85 -5.14 21.74
CA VAL A 230 -7.73 -4.36 20.50
C VAL A 230 -8.54 -3.07 20.59
N ARG A 231 -9.70 -3.10 21.24
CA ARG A 231 -10.53 -1.91 21.51
C ARG A 231 -9.76 -0.86 22.30
N SER A 232 -9.03 -1.30 23.33
CA SER A 232 -8.19 -0.40 24.14
C SER A 232 -7.09 0.26 23.31
N LYS A 233 -6.42 -0.51 22.43
CA LYS A 233 -5.42 0.04 21.49
C LYS A 233 -6.03 1.04 20.50
N LEU A 234 -7.19 0.71 19.94
CA LEU A 234 -7.91 1.57 18.99
C LEU A 234 -8.28 2.91 19.61
N LEU A 235 -8.83 2.91 20.84
CA LEU A 235 -9.12 4.13 21.59
C LEU A 235 -7.85 4.95 21.87
N ALA A 236 -6.75 4.28 22.29
CA ALA A 236 -5.49 4.96 22.59
C ALA A 236 -4.78 5.52 21.34
N SER A 237 -5.07 4.99 20.15
CA SER A 237 -4.39 5.34 18.90
C SER A 237 -4.70 6.74 18.36
N GLY A 238 -5.79 7.37 18.83
CA GLY A 238 -6.29 8.62 18.26
C GLY A 238 -7.08 8.48 16.95
N LEU A 239 -7.11 7.29 16.32
CA LEU A 239 -7.76 7.06 15.01
C LEU A 239 -9.26 7.37 15.00
N LEU A 240 -9.94 7.10 16.13
CA LEU A 240 -11.39 7.33 16.25
C LEU A 240 -11.72 8.80 16.56
N HIS A 241 -10.75 9.69 16.69
CA HIS A 241 -11.00 11.10 17.00
C HIS A 241 -10.83 11.94 15.75
N ARG A 242 -11.95 12.48 15.25
CA ARG A 242 -11.95 13.44 14.14
C ARG A 242 -12.04 14.85 14.69
N LYS A 243 -11.02 15.65 14.39
CA LYS A 243 -11.05 17.08 14.67
C LYS A 243 -12.19 17.76 13.87
N PRO A 244 -12.72 18.87 14.40
CA PRO A 244 -13.64 19.75 13.70
C PRO A 244 -13.21 20.02 12.26
N SER A 245 -14.17 20.01 11.33
CA SER A 245 -13.92 20.44 9.95
C SER A 245 -14.26 21.92 9.77
N GLU A 246 -14.96 22.53 10.74
CA GLU A 246 -15.32 23.96 10.80
C GLU A 246 -14.96 24.60 12.14
N ASP A 247 -14.89 25.93 12.17
CA ASP A 247 -14.70 26.70 13.40
C ASP A 247 -15.94 26.59 14.31
N GLY A 248 -15.72 26.21 15.58
CA GLY A 248 -16.77 26.10 16.59
C GLY A 248 -17.42 24.72 16.72
N GLU A 249 -17.05 23.76 15.87
CA GLU A 249 -17.42 22.35 16.03
C GLU A 249 -16.60 21.68 17.15
N GLU A 250 -17.17 20.63 17.76
CA GLU A 250 -16.46 19.79 18.73
C GLU A 250 -15.77 18.59 18.05
N THR A 251 -14.78 18.00 18.73
CA THR A 251 -14.15 16.76 18.25
C THR A 251 -15.17 15.62 18.28
N VAL A 252 -15.32 14.94 17.14
CA VAL A 252 -16.25 13.83 16.99
C VAL A 252 -15.54 12.50 17.24
N VAL A 253 -16.16 11.63 18.04
CA VAL A 253 -15.72 10.24 18.20
C VAL A 253 -16.41 9.38 17.14
N LEU A 254 -15.62 8.80 16.25
CA LEU A 254 -16.05 7.94 15.15
C LEU A 254 -16.19 6.48 15.61
N ALA A 255 -17.11 5.75 14.99
CA ALA A 255 -17.09 4.29 15.02
C ALA A 255 -16.20 3.74 13.89
N LEU A 256 -15.86 2.44 13.94
CA LEU A 256 -14.98 1.80 12.97
C LEU A 256 -15.50 1.96 11.52
N GLN A 257 -16.81 1.82 11.33
CA GLN A 257 -17.47 1.97 10.02
C GLN A 257 -17.46 3.40 9.46
N ASN A 258 -17.12 4.40 10.28
CA ASN A 258 -17.05 5.80 9.85
C ASN A 258 -15.63 6.24 9.46
N LEU A 259 -14.66 5.33 9.51
CA LEU A 259 -13.30 5.60 9.08
C LEU A 259 -13.20 5.58 7.55
N VAL A 260 -12.36 6.46 7.02
CA VAL A 260 -11.92 6.38 5.63
C VAL A 260 -10.91 5.26 5.53
N VAL A 261 -11.23 4.22 4.75
CA VAL A 261 -10.34 3.09 4.50
C VAL A 261 -9.87 3.06 3.06
N SER A 262 -8.63 2.64 2.83
CA SER A 262 -8.05 2.53 1.50
C SER A 262 -6.90 1.52 1.46
N GLU A 263 -6.39 1.28 0.25
CA GLU A 263 -5.23 0.41 -0.02
C GLU A 263 -5.30 -0.96 0.68
N PRO A 264 -6.38 -1.75 0.46
CA PRO A 264 -6.40 -3.09 1.00
C PRO A 264 -5.21 -3.87 0.49
N THR A 265 -4.59 -4.67 1.35
CA THR A 265 -3.52 -5.56 0.92
C THR A 265 -3.59 -6.89 1.65
N GLN A 266 -3.54 -7.99 0.90
CA GLN A 266 -3.49 -9.33 1.46
C GLN A 266 -2.17 -9.57 2.22
N SER A 267 -2.25 -10.29 3.34
CA SER A 267 -1.06 -10.87 3.98
C SER A 267 -0.35 -11.83 3.04
N LEU A 268 0.98 -11.69 2.93
CA LEU A 268 1.85 -12.61 2.19
C LEU A 268 2.55 -13.61 3.14
N ILE A 269 2.17 -13.58 4.42
CA ILE A 269 2.78 -14.34 5.51
C ILE A 269 1.68 -15.16 6.17
N GLY A 270 1.91 -16.48 6.28
CA GLY A 270 0.96 -17.43 6.85
C GLY A 270 -0.13 -17.87 5.88
N GLU A 271 -1.00 -18.75 6.36
CA GLU A 271 -2.21 -19.24 5.67
C GLU A 271 -3.47 -18.47 6.08
N GLU A 272 -3.33 -17.52 7.00
CA GLU A 272 -4.46 -16.76 7.53
C GLU A 272 -5.01 -15.78 6.48
N GLU A 273 -6.33 -15.66 6.43
CA GLU A 273 -7.05 -14.75 5.53
C GLU A 273 -7.05 -13.32 6.09
N VAL A 274 -5.84 -12.78 6.29
CA VAL A 274 -5.64 -11.44 6.86
C VAL A 274 -5.51 -10.41 5.74
N VAL A 275 -6.33 -9.37 5.81
CA VAL A 275 -6.26 -8.18 4.96
C VAL A 275 -5.83 -7.00 5.83
N TYR A 276 -4.86 -6.25 5.35
CA TYR A 276 -4.46 -4.98 5.94
C TYR A 276 -5.15 -3.83 5.21
N LEU A 277 -5.65 -2.84 5.94
CA LEU A 277 -6.21 -1.60 5.39
C LEU A 277 -5.47 -0.40 5.92
N MET A 278 -5.26 0.62 5.08
CA MET A 278 -5.01 1.95 5.58
C MET A 278 -6.33 2.55 6.10
N ALA A 279 -6.29 3.21 7.25
CA ALA A 279 -7.42 3.90 7.85
C ALA A 279 -7.03 5.32 8.27
N ARG A 280 -7.98 6.24 8.12
CA ARG A 280 -7.89 7.65 8.53
C ARG A 280 -9.23 8.14 9.10
N PRO A 281 -9.23 9.12 10.02
CA PRO A 281 -10.48 9.70 10.54
C PRO A 281 -11.22 10.57 9.50
N LYS A 282 -10.50 11.09 8.52
CA LYS A 282 -11.04 11.86 7.38
C LYS A 282 -10.12 11.75 6.18
N TYR A 283 -10.65 12.10 5.01
CA TYR A 283 -9.83 12.25 3.81
C TYR A 283 -8.73 13.26 4.05
N PHE A 284 -7.59 13.03 3.43
CA PHE A 284 -6.44 13.90 3.51
C PHE A 284 -5.82 14.11 4.92
N HIS A 285 -6.31 13.41 5.94
CA HIS A 285 -5.73 13.49 7.29
C HIS A 285 -4.23 13.14 7.24
N PRO A 286 -3.33 13.90 7.89
CA PRO A 286 -1.89 13.69 7.74
C PRO A 286 -1.44 12.34 8.31
N LYS A 287 -2.01 11.91 9.44
CA LYS A 287 -1.70 10.61 10.04
C LYS A 287 -2.46 9.47 9.39
N GLY A 288 -1.81 8.31 9.25
CA GLY A 288 -2.39 7.06 8.77
C GLY A 288 -2.18 5.89 9.74
N TRP A 289 -3.16 5.00 9.79
CA TRP A 289 -3.16 3.80 10.62
C TRP A 289 -3.39 2.55 9.80
N ALA A 290 -2.72 1.46 10.13
CA ALA A 290 -2.90 0.16 9.52
C ALA A 290 -3.84 -0.66 10.40
N LEU A 291 -4.92 -1.17 9.82
CA LEU A 291 -5.81 -2.14 10.44
C LEU A 291 -5.44 -3.52 9.92
N ALA A 292 -5.31 -4.50 10.81
CA ALA A 292 -5.18 -5.91 10.42
C ALA A 292 -6.50 -6.63 10.69
N ILE A 293 -7.14 -7.17 9.66
CA ILE A 293 -8.47 -7.78 9.75
C ILE A 293 -8.36 -9.24 9.30
N ASP A 294 -8.75 -10.16 10.17
CA ASP A 294 -9.06 -11.53 9.77
C ASP A 294 -10.43 -11.51 9.09
N ILE A 295 -10.41 -11.56 7.75
CA ILE A 295 -11.62 -11.44 6.94
C ILE A 295 -12.50 -12.69 7.07
N LYS A 296 -11.92 -13.85 7.40
CA LYS A 296 -12.64 -15.12 7.52
C LYS A 296 -13.40 -15.20 8.84
N ASN A 297 -12.77 -14.74 9.93
CA ASN A 297 -13.36 -14.74 11.26
C ASN A 297 -13.97 -13.38 11.65
N HIS A 298 -14.03 -12.44 10.70
CA HIS A 298 -14.61 -11.10 10.88
C HIS A 298 -14.02 -10.38 12.10
N THR A 299 -12.72 -10.49 12.34
CA THR A 299 -12.10 -10.00 13.59
C THR A 299 -11.02 -8.97 13.31
N LEU A 300 -11.06 -7.83 14.02
CA LEU A 300 -9.96 -6.88 14.03
C LEU A 300 -8.83 -7.42 14.92
N LEU A 301 -7.71 -7.77 14.30
CA LEU A 301 -6.57 -8.37 14.97
C LEU A 301 -5.71 -7.33 15.67
N ASP A 302 -5.43 -6.21 15.01
CA ASP A 302 -4.63 -5.13 15.59
C ASP A 302 -4.74 -3.81 14.81
N VAL A 303 -4.23 -2.73 15.40
CA VAL A 303 -4.15 -1.38 14.82
C VAL A 303 -2.80 -0.74 15.14
N ALA A 304 -2.19 -0.09 14.14
CA ALA A 304 -0.91 0.60 14.31
C ALA A 304 -0.87 1.94 13.56
N GLU A 305 -0.45 3.02 14.23
CA GLU A 305 -0.07 4.27 13.56
C GLU A 305 1.24 4.04 12.80
N PHE A 306 1.30 4.43 11.53
CA PHE A 306 2.43 4.08 10.67
C PHE A 306 3.05 5.25 9.91
N GLY A 307 2.47 6.44 10.01
CA GLY A 307 3.11 7.63 9.47
C GLY A 307 2.26 8.89 9.59
N THR A 308 2.95 10.03 9.49
CA THR A 308 2.34 11.37 9.41
C THR A 308 2.88 12.06 8.16
N ALA A 309 2.01 12.42 7.22
CA ALA A 309 2.35 13.22 6.07
C ALA A 309 2.72 14.66 6.47
N LYS A 310 3.61 15.30 5.71
CA LYS A 310 3.93 16.73 5.89
C LYS A 310 2.76 17.60 5.42
N ALA A 311 2.50 18.69 6.14
CA ALA A 311 1.46 19.66 5.81
C ALA A 311 1.68 20.31 4.43
N GLY A 312 0.59 20.60 3.70
CA GLY A 312 0.61 21.27 2.39
C GLY A 312 0.86 20.35 1.17
N MET A 313 0.85 19.04 1.37
CA MET A 313 1.08 18.03 0.34
C MET A 313 0.00 16.93 0.44
N PHE A 314 -0.46 16.37 -0.69
CA PHE A 314 -1.35 15.20 -0.68
C PHE A 314 -0.79 14.11 0.25
N PRO A 315 -1.60 13.46 1.12
CA PRO A 315 -1.17 12.52 2.14
C PRO A 315 -0.20 11.50 1.57
N ASP A 316 0.97 11.44 2.20
CA ASP A 316 2.18 10.89 1.61
C ASP A 316 2.63 9.59 2.28
N VAL A 317 1.68 8.86 2.89
CA VAL A 317 1.98 7.59 3.55
C VAL A 317 1.20 6.51 2.83
N THR A 318 1.92 5.60 2.19
CA THR A 318 1.36 4.41 1.52
C THR A 318 1.64 3.17 2.36
N TYR A 319 0.76 2.17 2.27
CA TYR A 319 0.93 0.90 2.96
C TYR A 319 0.91 -0.24 1.94
N ARG A 320 1.96 -1.07 1.96
CA ARG A 320 2.09 -2.23 1.07
C ARG A 320 2.50 -3.45 1.90
N SER A 321 1.84 -4.58 1.66
CA SER A 321 2.26 -5.85 2.26
C SER A 321 3.58 -6.31 1.65
N SER A 322 4.36 -7.06 2.43
CA SER A 322 5.62 -7.61 1.98
C SER A 322 5.92 -8.90 2.72
N ALA A 323 6.50 -9.88 2.03
CA ALA A 323 7.01 -11.12 2.62
C ALA A 323 8.48 -11.01 3.04
N ILE A 324 9.08 -9.82 2.90
CA ILE A 324 10.52 -9.59 3.07
C ILE A 324 11.04 -10.04 4.44
N SER A 325 10.20 -9.99 5.47
CA SER A 325 10.51 -10.46 6.82
C SER A 325 10.94 -11.93 6.89
N LYS A 326 10.51 -12.77 5.95
CA LYS A 326 10.93 -14.18 5.84
C LYS A 326 12.38 -14.35 5.37
N TYR A 327 13.00 -13.27 4.87
CA TYR A 327 14.30 -13.29 4.20
C TYR A 327 15.38 -12.51 4.94
N ILE A 328 15.04 -11.87 6.06
CA ILE A 328 15.97 -11.02 6.86
C ILE A 328 16.58 -11.80 8.01
#